data_AF-A0A1V2PJW1-F1
#
_entry.id   AF-A0A1V2PJW1-F1
#
_cell.length_a   1.000
_cell.length_b   1.000
_cell.length_c   1.000
_cell.angle_alpha   90.00
_cell.angle_beta   90.00
_cell.angle_gamma   90.00
#
_symmetry.space_group_name_H-M   'P 1'
#
loop_
_entity.id
_entity.type
_entity.pdbx_description
1 polymer ?
#
loop_
_entity_poly.entity_id
_entity_poly.type
_entity_poly.pdbx_seq_one_letter_code
_entity_poly.pdbx_strand_id
1 'polypeptide(L)'
;MLTTVSVVTPDQVVVPGRTDKQIRRLESQLVREHAGVPPSLLHEWVERAHARLATAPVQDFVPLLVERAVRGFARDFAIDSPAMSATCPSNWAHNTARRLLAQALPQRWEHTRGVARRAEQVARILMPEDLGILVSAAWLHDIGYAPELIDTGLHSLDGARYLRRVGVSRQVCGLVAHHSGAAAVAEQVGLGDELAEFDDVPGHLRDALWYSDMMTGPDGQPTTLDARLAEIRQRRGLDDPVVRALAVNGNERRAAVRRVHRLLANRRPRPARRCELSSSGCDTWQLHDHDVSRLDHADR
;
A
#
# COMPACT_ATOMS: atom_id res chain seq x y z
N MET A 1 18.42 -60.67 13.71
CA MET A 1 18.42 -59.27 13.28
C MET A 1 17.48 -59.14 12.10
N LEU A 2 16.29 -58.57 12.31
CA LEU A 2 15.32 -58.25 11.26
C LEU A 2 14.91 -56.80 11.46
N THR A 3 15.21 -55.98 10.45
CA THR A 3 15.08 -54.54 10.44
C THR A 3 13.65 -54.15 10.06
N THR A 4 12.93 -53.49 10.95
CA THR A 4 11.61 -52.93 10.69
C THR A 4 11.75 -51.65 9.86
N VAL A 5 11.29 -51.67 8.61
CA VAL A 5 11.21 -50.48 7.75
C VAL A 5 9.95 -49.70 8.13
N SER A 6 10.12 -48.52 8.72
CA SER A 6 9.03 -47.56 8.92
C SER A 6 8.58 -47.02 7.57
N VAL A 7 7.33 -47.31 7.22
CA VAL A 7 6.65 -46.70 6.07
C VAL A 7 6.36 -45.23 6.42
N VAL A 8 7.03 -44.32 5.72
CA VAL A 8 6.72 -42.89 5.72
C VAL A 8 5.50 -42.67 4.83
N THR A 9 4.40 -42.15 5.39
CA THR A 9 3.25 -41.67 4.63
C THR A 9 3.48 -40.22 4.18
N PRO A 10 3.38 -39.88 2.88
CA PRO A 10 3.39 -38.50 2.45
C PRO A 10 1.98 -37.91 2.41
N ASP A 11 1.90 -36.61 2.70
CA ASP A 11 0.84 -35.66 2.36
C ASP A 11 -0.60 -35.99 2.81
N GLN A 12 -0.90 -35.62 4.06
CA GLN A 12 -2.25 -35.24 4.42
C GLN A 12 -2.55 -33.87 3.80
N VAL A 13 -3.16 -33.86 2.62
CA VAL A 13 -3.83 -32.68 2.07
C VAL A 13 -4.86 -32.22 3.10
N VAL A 14 -4.58 -31.12 3.79
CA VAL A 14 -5.51 -30.51 4.75
C VAL A 14 -6.73 -30.03 3.96
N VAL A 15 -7.81 -30.80 4.02
CA VAL A 15 -9.10 -30.41 3.45
C VAL A 15 -9.61 -29.22 4.28
N PRO A 16 -9.79 -28.03 3.69
CA PRO A 16 -10.16 -26.86 4.47
C PRO A 16 -11.52 -27.08 5.14
N GLY A 17 -11.59 -26.78 6.43
CA GLY A 17 -12.78 -26.94 7.25
C GLY A 17 -13.95 -26.08 6.75
N ARG A 18 -15.16 -26.36 7.23
CA ARG A 18 -16.37 -25.57 6.90
C ARG A 18 -16.16 -24.08 7.20
N THR A 19 -15.46 -23.77 8.30
CA THR A 19 -15.07 -22.41 8.72
C THR A 19 -14.13 -21.74 7.70
N ASP A 20 -13.09 -22.43 7.21
CA ASP A 20 -12.16 -21.87 6.22
C ASP A 20 -12.84 -21.47 4.90
N LYS A 21 -13.83 -22.26 4.47
CA LYS A 21 -14.64 -21.91 3.29
C LYS A 21 -15.52 -20.69 3.54
N GLN A 22 -16.05 -20.53 4.75
CA GLN A 22 -16.83 -19.35 5.15
C GLN A 22 -15.94 -18.10 5.22
N ILE A 23 -14.73 -18.20 5.78
CA ILE A 23 -13.76 -17.10 5.86
C ILE A 23 -13.35 -16.61 4.47
N ARG A 24 -13.04 -17.52 3.51
CA ARG A 24 -12.71 -17.12 2.13
C ARG A 24 -13.87 -16.40 1.41
N ARG A 25 -15.11 -16.85 1.63
CA ARG A 25 -16.31 -16.19 1.08
C ARG A 25 -16.50 -14.80 1.69
N LEU A 26 -16.33 -14.69 3.01
CA LEU A 26 -16.38 -13.44 3.74
C LEU A 26 -15.34 -12.44 3.25
N GLU A 27 -14.09 -12.86 3.07
CA GLU A 27 -13.02 -12.02 2.54
C GLU A 27 -13.37 -11.46 1.17
N SER A 28 -13.85 -12.32 0.26
CA SER A 28 -14.28 -11.91 -1.08
C SER A 28 -15.41 -10.87 -1.03
N GLN A 29 -16.31 -10.97 -0.05
CA GLN A 29 -17.37 -9.99 0.16
C GLN A 29 -16.83 -8.66 0.70
N LEU A 30 -15.97 -8.69 1.72
CA LEU A 30 -15.39 -7.50 2.33
C LEU A 30 -14.51 -6.71 1.34
N VAL A 31 -13.80 -7.40 0.44
CA VAL A 31 -13.06 -6.77 -0.68
C VAL A 31 -13.98 -5.98 -1.60
N ARG A 32 -15.19 -6.46 -1.88
CA ARG A 32 -16.16 -5.73 -2.72
C ARG A 32 -16.77 -4.54 -1.97
N GLU A 33 -17.11 -4.73 -0.70
CA GLU A 33 -17.78 -3.70 0.11
C GLU A 33 -16.86 -2.52 0.47
N HIS A 34 -15.57 -2.78 0.66
CA HIS A 34 -14.58 -1.78 1.04
C HIS A 34 -13.58 -1.54 -0.10
N ALA A 35 -14.07 -1.18 -1.29
CA ALA A 35 -13.24 -0.92 -2.47
C ALA A 35 -12.15 0.17 -2.27
N GLY A 36 -12.31 1.03 -1.26
CA GLY A 36 -11.31 2.02 -0.85
C GLY A 36 -10.16 1.47 -0.01
N VAL A 37 -10.29 0.24 0.52
CA VAL A 37 -9.25 -0.47 1.29
C VAL A 37 -8.54 -1.47 0.38
N PRO A 38 -7.20 -1.51 0.37
CA PRO A 38 -6.46 -2.52 -0.39
C PRO A 38 -6.89 -3.96 -0.06
N PRO A 39 -7.19 -4.83 -1.06
CA PRO A 39 -7.61 -6.21 -0.83
C PRO A 39 -6.61 -7.03 -0.02
N SER A 40 -5.31 -6.76 -0.18
CA SER A 40 -4.25 -7.41 0.62
C SER A 40 -4.23 -7.00 2.08
N LEU A 41 -4.55 -5.74 2.38
CA LEU A 41 -4.64 -5.27 3.75
C LEU A 41 -5.88 -5.87 4.41
N LEU A 42 -6.97 -5.96 3.65
CA LEU A 42 -8.17 -6.73 4.00
C LEU A 42 -7.87 -8.21 4.26
N HIS A 43 -7.15 -8.87 3.35
CA HIS A 43 -6.70 -10.26 3.49
C HIS A 43 -5.89 -10.45 4.78
N GLU A 44 -4.90 -9.59 5.03
CA GLU A 44 -4.10 -9.64 6.25
C GLU A 44 -4.93 -9.40 7.51
N TRP A 45 -5.90 -8.49 7.48
CA TRP A 45 -6.82 -8.28 8.61
C TRP A 45 -7.72 -9.49 8.86
N VAL A 46 -8.20 -10.13 7.79
CA VAL A 46 -8.97 -11.37 7.87
C VAL A 46 -8.11 -12.49 8.47
N GLU A 47 -6.91 -12.72 7.94
CA GLU A 47 -5.97 -13.73 8.44
C GLU A 47 -5.59 -13.48 9.90
N ARG A 48 -5.27 -12.22 10.27
CA ARG A 48 -4.94 -11.83 11.64
C ARG A 48 -6.12 -12.04 12.60
N ALA A 49 -7.32 -11.64 12.20
CA ALA A 49 -8.51 -11.82 13.03
C ALA A 49 -8.89 -13.30 13.17
N HIS A 50 -8.77 -14.08 12.09
CA HIS A 50 -9.03 -15.51 12.08
C HIS A 50 -8.03 -16.27 12.93
N ALA A 51 -6.73 -16.00 12.80
CA ALA A 51 -5.68 -16.62 13.61
C ALA A 51 -5.86 -16.38 15.11
N ARG A 52 -6.35 -15.18 15.52
CA ARG A 52 -6.66 -14.87 16.92
C ARG A 52 -7.81 -15.70 17.50
N LEU A 53 -8.65 -16.27 16.63
CA LEU A 53 -9.84 -17.04 17.00
C LEU A 53 -9.70 -18.53 16.66
N ALA A 54 -8.53 -18.96 16.16
CA ALA A 54 -8.29 -20.34 15.73
C ALA A 54 -8.51 -21.37 16.84
N THR A 55 -8.27 -21.00 18.10
CA THR A 55 -8.45 -21.88 19.27
C THR A 55 -9.78 -21.66 20.00
N ALA A 56 -10.74 -20.95 19.41
CA ALA A 56 -12.02 -20.68 20.04
C ALA A 56 -12.85 -21.97 20.21
N PRO A 57 -13.52 -22.18 21.37
CA PRO A 57 -14.27 -23.40 21.64
C PRO A 57 -15.55 -23.52 20.80
N VAL A 58 -16.09 -22.40 20.29
CA VAL A 58 -17.28 -22.36 19.43
C VAL A 58 -16.91 -21.74 18.08
N GLN A 59 -16.85 -22.58 17.05
CA GLN A 59 -16.38 -22.18 15.71
C GLN A 59 -17.45 -21.44 14.88
N ASP A 60 -18.73 -21.62 15.19
CA ASP A 60 -19.84 -21.07 14.39
C ASP A 60 -19.90 -19.53 14.37
N PHE A 61 -19.36 -18.86 15.41
CA PHE A 61 -19.34 -17.39 15.49
C PHE A 61 -18.06 -16.76 14.93
N VAL A 62 -17.03 -17.56 14.62
CA VAL A 62 -15.72 -17.07 14.17
C VAL A 62 -15.84 -16.16 12.94
N PRO A 63 -16.60 -16.51 11.88
CA PRO A 63 -16.76 -15.63 10.72
C PRO A 63 -17.35 -14.26 11.05
N LEU A 64 -18.36 -14.20 11.93
CA LEU A 64 -19.00 -12.94 12.34
C LEU A 64 -18.05 -12.04 13.13
N LEU A 65 -17.21 -12.64 13.99
CA LEU A 65 -16.22 -11.89 14.77
C LEU A 65 -15.08 -11.38 13.90
N VAL A 66 -14.61 -12.19 12.94
CA VAL A 66 -13.63 -11.76 11.92
C VAL A 66 -14.19 -10.60 11.11
N GLU A 67 -15.42 -10.73 10.61
CA GLU A 67 -16.10 -9.67 9.86
C GLU A 67 -16.16 -8.36 10.66
N ARG A 68 -16.64 -8.42 11.91
CA ARG A 68 -16.78 -7.24 12.78
C ARG A 68 -15.43 -6.55 13.01
N ALA A 69 -14.37 -7.31 13.24
CA ALA A 69 -13.03 -6.77 13.43
C ALA A 69 -12.53 -6.05 12.16
N VAL A 70 -12.67 -6.71 11.00
CA VAL A 70 -12.23 -6.18 9.70
C VAL A 70 -12.99 -4.91 9.31
N ARG A 71 -14.32 -4.87 9.51
CA ARG A 71 -15.14 -3.66 9.33
C ARG A 71 -14.76 -2.52 10.28
N GLY A 72 -14.23 -2.84 11.47
CA GLY A 72 -13.64 -1.86 12.39
C GLY A 72 -12.42 -1.20 11.77
N PHE A 73 -11.43 -2.01 11.37
CA PHE A 73 -10.20 -1.53 10.75
C PHE A 73 -10.45 -0.74 9.44
N ALA A 74 -11.40 -1.18 8.62
CA ALA A 74 -11.77 -0.49 7.38
C ALA A 74 -12.39 0.90 7.63
N ARG A 75 -13.20 1.06 8.69
CA ARG A 75 -13.77 2.37 9.06
C ARG A 75 -12.68 3.33 9.54
N ASP A 76 -11.78 2.86 10.39
CA ASP A 76 -10.67 3.67 10.90
C ASP A 76 -9.75 4.12 9.75
N PHE A 77 -9.49 3.23 8.78
CA PHE A 77 -8.73 3.55 7.57
C PHE A 77 -9.39 4.63 6.71
N ALA A 78 -10.72 4.63 6.60
CA ALA A 78 -11.46 5.62 5.81
C ALA A 78 -11.45 7.03 6.46
N ILE A 79 -11.50 7.10 7.81
CA ILE A 79 -11.48 8.36 8.56
C ILE A 79 -10.14 9.10 8.40
N ASP A 80 -9.03 8.36 8.31
CA ASP A 80 -7.68 8.92 8.17
C ASP A 80 -7.32 9.34 6.72
N SER A 81 -8.30 9.44 5.82
CA SER A 81 -8.13 9.88 4.43
C SER A 81 -8.53 11.35 4.21
N PRO A 82 -7.70 12.37 4.55
CA PRO A 82 -8.00 13.74 4.16
C PRO A 82 -7.84 13.89 2.63
N ALA A 83 -8.79 14.57 2.02
CA ALA A 83 -8.72 15.03 0.63
C ALA A 83 -7.51 15.97 0.49
N MET A 84 -6.51 15.53 -0.29
CA MET A 84 -5.26 16.25 -0.48
C MET A 84 -5.45 17.41 -1.45
N SER A 85 -5.32 18.65 -0.95
CA SER A 85 -5.04 19.84 -1.73
C SER A 85 -3.63 20.32 -1.39
N ALA A 86 -2.68 20.01 -2.27
CA ALA A 86 -1.41 20.71 -2.36
C ALA A 86 -0.91 20.56 -3.80
N THR A 87 -0.83 21.68 -4.52
CA THR A 87 -0.34 21.80 -5.89
C THR A 87 1.17 21.48 -5.88
N CYS A 88 1.51 20.21 -6.01
CA CYS A 88 2.84 19.62 -5.71
C CYS A 88 3.43 18.84 -6.91
N PRO A 89 4.74 18.50 -6.92
CA PRO A 89 5.46 17.71 -7.93
C PRO A 89 4.71 16.53 -8.57
N SER A 90 3.78 15.93 -7.82
CA SER A 90 2.79 14.94 -8.26
C SER A 90 2.05 15.34 -9.54
N ASN A 91 1.72 16.63 -9.73
CA ASN A 91 0.99 17.11 -10.90
C ASN A 91 1.87 17.10 -12.17
N TRP A 92 3.16 17.45 -12.05
CA TRP A 92 4.11 17.31 -13.16
C TRP A 92 4.36 15.85 -13.49
N ALA A 93 4.54 15.01 -12.47
CA ALA A 93 4.73 13.56 -12.63
C ALA A 93 3.54 12.91 -13.33
N HIS A 94 2.32 13.23 -12.89
CA HIS A 94 1.07 12.80 -13.53
C HIS A 94 1.01 13.24 -14.99
N ASN A 95 1.23 14.53 -15.28
CA ASN A 95 1.14 15.06 -16.64
C ASN A 95 2.19 14.44 -17.57
N THR A 96 3.40 14.19 -17.06
CA THR A 96 4.48 13.52 -17.80
C THR A 96 4.10 12.08 -18.12
N ALA A 97 3.64 11.32 -17.12
CA ALA A 97 3.17 9.95 -17.31
C ALA A 97 1.99 9.87 -18.28
N ARG A 98 1.02 10.78 -18.15
CA ARG A 98 -0.14 10.87 -19.05
C ARG A 98 0.30 11.13 -20.50
N ARG A 99 1.20 12.09 -20.71
CA ARG A 99 1.73 12.43 -22.04
C ARG A 99 2.39 11.22 -22.71
N LEU A 100 3.19 10.48 -21.94
CA LEU A 100 4.00 9.37 -22.43
C LEU A 100 3.21 8.07 -22.62
N LEU A 101 2.23 7.80 -21.76
CA LEU A 101 1.60 6.48 -21.66
C LEU A 101 0.15 6.45 -22.15
N ALA A 102 -0.64 7.51 -21.95
CA ALA A 102 -2.10 7.41 -22.07
C ALA A 102 -2.57 7.03 -23.49
N GLN A 103 -1.92 7.58 -24.53
CA GLN A 103 -2.27 7.28 -25.92
C GLN A 103 -1.52 6.05 -26.45
N ALA A 104 -0.20 5.98 -26.23
CA ALA A 104 0.63 4.92 -26.80
C ALA A 104 0.45 3.56 -26.09
N LEU A 105 0.15 3.58 -24.80
CA LEU A 105 0.15 2.41 -23.92
C LEU A 105 -1.01 2.46 -22.91
N PRO A 106 -2.28 2.42 -23.36
CA PRO A 106 -3.45 2.68 -22.50
C PRO A 106 -3.55 1.73 -21.30
N GLN A 107 -3.23 0.44 -21.46
CA GLN A 107 -3.21 -0.50 -20.33
C GLN A 107 -2.12 -0.14 -19.30
N ARG A 108 -0.94 0.27 -19.77
CA ARG A 108 0.16 0.72 -18.91
C ARG A 108 -0.20 1.99 -18.14
N TRP A 109 -0.92 2.89 -18.80
CA TRP A 109 -1.45 4.09 -18.18
C TRP A 109 -2.43 3.75 -17.04
N GLU A 110 -3.37 2.83 -17.26
CA GLU A 110 -4.30 2.39 -16.20
C GLU A 110 -3.56 1.73 -15.03
N HIS A 111 -2.58 0.87 -15.32
CA HIS A 111 -1.70 0.32 -14.29
C HIS A 111 -1.02 1.43 -13.48
N THR A 112 -0.37 2.40 -14.16
CA THR A 112 0.33 3.52 -13.53
C THR A 112 -0.60 4.35 -12.63
N ARG A 113 -1.83 4.63 -13.08
CA ARG A 113 -2.86 5.30 -12.26
C ARG A 113 -3.22 4.49 -11.01
N GLY A 114 -3.33 3.18 -11.13
CA GLY A 114 -3.55 2.28 -9.99
C GLY A 114 -2.40 2.34 -8.97
N VAL A 115 -1.16 2.28 -9.46
CA VAL A 115 0.05 2.35 -8.63
C VAL A 115 0.12 3.70 -7.91
N ALA A 116 -0.13 4.80 -8.60
CA ALA A 116 -0.16 6.14 -7.99
C ALA A 116 -1.24 6.28 -6.91
N ARG A 117 -2.47 5.81 -7.17
CA ARG A 117 -3.53 5.79 -6.14
C ARG A 117 -3.12 4.97 -4.91
N ARG A 118 -2.46 3.84 -5.12
CA ARG A 118 -1.96 3.02 -3.99
C ARG A 118 -0.84 3.73 -3.24
N ALA A 119 0.08 4.35 -3.95
CA ALA A 119 1.17 5.13 -3.37
C ALA A 119 0.63 6.28 -2.52
N GLU A 120 -0.41 6.99 -2.96
CA GLU A 120 -1.09 8.03 -2.16
C GLU A 120 -1.68 7.46 -0.86
N GLN A 121 -2.28 6.27 -0.90
CA GLN A 121 -2.82 5.61 0.31
C GLN A 121 -1.72 5.24 1.31
N VAL A 122 -0.60 4.70 0.83
CA VAL A 122 0.53 4.30 1.67
C VAL A 122 1.33 5.50 2.14
N ALA A 123 1.45 6.56 1.34
CA ALA A 123 2.20 7.76 1.71
C ALA A 123 1.65 8.44 2.98
N ARG A 124 0.35 8.30 3.26
CA ARG A 124 -0.28 8.83 4.48
C ARG A 124 0.29 8.28 5.77
N ILE A 125 0.96 7.12 5.72
CA ILE A 125 1.61 6.50 6.88
C ILE A 125 3.11 6.78 6.95
N LEU A 126 3.68 7.40 5.92
CA LEU A 126 5.08 7.81 5.87
C LEU A 126 5.24 9.25 6.40
N MET A 127 6.48 9.71 6.47
CA MET A 127 6.79 11.09 6.84
C MET A 127 6.30 12.07 5.74
N PRO A 128 5.83 13.28 6.08
CA PRO A 128 5.30 14.24 5.10
C PRO A 128 6.25 14.54 3.94
N GLU A 129 7.56 14.60 4.20
CA GLU A 129 8.62 14.83 3.22
C GLU A 129 8.74 13.71 2.16
N ASP A 130 8.36 12.48 2.52
CA ASP A 130 8.46 11.31 1.64
C ASP A 130 7.26 11.19 0.69
N LEU A 131 6.15 11.84 1.00
CA LEU A 131 4.90 11.72 0.25
C LEU A 131 5.09 12.15 -1.20
N GLY A 132 5.68 13.32 -1.41
CA GLY A 132 5.89 13.88 -2.75
C GLY A 132 6.81 13.00 -3.60
N ILE A 133 7.84 12.42 -2.97
CA ILE A 133 8.81 11.53 -3.60
C ILE A 133 8.12 10.23 -4.04
N LEU A 134 7.42 9.56 -3.12
CA LEU A 134 6.75 8.30 -3.39
C LEU A 134 5.68 8.42 -4.49
N VAL A 135 4.80 9.41 -4.38
CA VAL A 135 3.72 9.62 -5.36
C VAL A 135 4.29 9.98 -6.73
N SER A 136 5.34 10.81 -6.79
CA SER A 136 5.99 11.13 -8.06
C SER A 136 6.65 9.90 -8.68
N ALA A 137 7.40 9.12 -7.90
CA ALA A 137 8.01 7.89 -8.38
C ALA A 137 6.95 6.88 -8.86
N ALA A 138 5.81 6.78 -8.18
CA ALA A 138 4.70 5.92 -8.57
C ALA A 138 4.09 6.31 -9.92
N TRP A 139 3.89 7.61 -10.20
CA TRP A 139 3.47 8.08 -11.52
C TRP A 139 4.51 7.78 -12.61
N LEU A 140 5.80 7.78 -12.26
CA LEU A 140 6.91 7.75 -13.22
C LEU A 140 7.56 6.37 -13.39
N HIS A 141 7.26 5.37 -12.55
CA HIS A 141 8.03 4.11 -12.53
C HIS A 141 8.06 3.39 -13.88
N ASP A 142 6.94 3.43 -14.62
CA ASP A 142 6.75 2.68 -15.87
C ASP A 142 6.88 3.57 -17.13
N ILE A 143 7.33 4.83 -17.01
CA ILE A 143 7.40 5.73 -18.18
C ILE A 143 8.41 5.29 -19.24
N GLY A 144 9.46 4.54 -18.87
CA GLY A 144 10.44 4.03 -19.83
C GLY A 144 9.90 2.95 -20.77
N TYR A 145 8.65 2.51 -20.62
CA TYR A 145 7.98 1.72 -21.66
C TYR A 145 7.57 2.57 -22.88
N ALA A 146 7.48 3.89 -22.73
CA ALA A 146 7.03 4.76 -23.81
C ALA A 146 7.97 4.66 -25.02
N PRO A 147 7.46 4.50 -26.26
CA PRO A 147 8.30 4.28 -27.44
C PRO A 147 9.37 5.35 -27.66
N GLU A 148 9.09 6.61 -27.29
CA GLU A 148 10.03 7.73 -27.42
C GLU A 148 11.17 7.72 -26.37
N LEU A 149 11.08 6.87 -25.34
CA LEU A 149 12.07 6.79 -24.26
C LEU A 149 12.91 5.51 -24.28
N ILE A 150 12.52 4.51 -25.08
CA ILE A 150 13.25 3.25 -25.19
C ILE A 150 14.64 3.51 -25.75
N ASP A 151 15.67 3.06 -25.03
CA ASP A 151 17.08 3.18 -25.39
C ASP A 151 17.74 1.80 -25.25
N THR A 152 17.70 1.24 -24.04
CA THR A 152 18.25 -0.09 -23.73
C THR A 152 17.22 -1.21 -23.82
N GLY A 153 15.93 -0.87 -23.71
CA GLY A 153 14.84 -1.84 -23.57
C GLY A 153 14.56 -2.27 -22.12
N LEU A 154 15.38 -1.85 -21.16
CA LEU A 154 15.08 -1.96 -19.74
C LEU A 154 14.34 -0.70 -19.27
N HIS A 155 13.01 -0.81 -19.17
CA HIS A 155 12.13 0.34 -18.96
C HIS A 155 12.45 1.15 -17.69
N SER A 156 12.93 0.50 -16.63
CA SER A 156 13.29 1.17 -15.38
C SER A 156 14.51 2.08 -15.57
N LEU A 157 15.53 1.59 -16.30
CA LEU A 157 16.75 2.32 -16.62
C LEU A 157 16.47 3.46 -17.60
N ASP A 158 15.77 3.18 -18.69
CA ASP A 158 15.43 4.14 -19.74
C ASP A 158 14.59 5.30 -19.17
N GLY A 159 13.61 4.98 -18.32
CA GLY A 159 12.81 5.96 -17.58
C GLY A 159 13.67 6.81 -16.64
N ALA A 160 14.53 6.18 -15.84
CA ALA A 160 15.42 6.91 -14.92
C ALA A 160 16.41 7.84 -15.64
N ARG A 161 16.98 7.40 -16.78
CA ARG A 161 17.85 8.23 -17.63
C ARG A 161 17.11 9.44 -18.19
N TYR A 162 15.87 9.28 -18.66
CA TYR A 162 15.04 10.41 -19.07
C TYR A 162 14.80 11.39 -17.92
N LEU A 163 14.41 10.89 -16.73
CA LEU A 163 14.14 11.73 -15.57
C LEU A 163 15.36 12.53 -15.12
N ARG A 164 16.55 11.91 -15.15
CA ARG A 164 17.82 12.60 -14.85
C ARG A 164 18.11 13.72 -15.87
N ARG A 165 17.86 13.50 -17.17
CA ARG A 165 18.05 14.52 -18.22
C ARG A 165 17.14 15.73 -18.04
N VAL A 166 15.91 15.53 -17.58
CA VAL A 166 14.94 16.63 -17.34
C VAL A 166 15.03 17.23 -15.93
N GLY A 167 16.07 16.90 -15.16
CA GLY A 167 16.39 17.55 -13.90
C GLY A 167 15.63 17.04 -12.67
N VAL A 168 15.04 15.85 -12.72
CA VAL A 168 14.37 15.24 -11.56
C VAL A 168 15.40 14.82 -10.50
N SER A 169 15.00 14.87 -9.23
CA SER A 169 15.87 14.56 -8.10
C SER A 169 16.44 13.15 -8.16
N ARG A 170 17.70 12.99 -7.69
CA ARG A 170 18.39 11.70 -7.66
C ARG A 170 17.59 10.60 -6.95
N GLN A 171 16.88 10.95 -5.87
CA GLN A 171 16.06 10.00 -5.12
C GLN A 171 14.92 9.41 -5.96
N VAL A 172 14.17 10.23 -6.71
CA VAL A 172 13.10 9.74 -7.59
C VAL A 172 13.69 8.92 -8.74
N CYS A 173 14.80 9.37 -9.33
CA CYS A 173 15.49 8.62 -10.38
C CYS A 173 15.96 7.24 -9.89
N GLY A 174 16.56 7.16 -8.70
CA GLY A 174 16.98 5.89 -8.09
C GLY A 174 15.79 4.97 -7.78
N LEU A 175 14.71 5.51 -7.23
CA LEU A 175 13.47 4.74 -7.00
C LEU A 175 12.89 4.18 -8.30
N VAL A 176 12.88 4.96 -9.38
CA VAL A 176 12.42 4.52 -10.70
C VAL A 176 13.39 3.50 -11.31
N ALA A 177 14.70 3.70 -11.23
CA ALA A 177 15.69 2.77 -11.76
C ALA A 177 15.59 1.39 -11.12
N HIS A 178 15.38 1.35 -9.80
CA HIS A 178 15.40 0.13 -8.99
C HIS A 178 14.00 -0.41 -8.62
N HIS A 179 12.94 0.12 -9.23
CA HIS A 179 11.58 -0.29 -8.87
C HIS A 179 11.36 -1.79 -9.15
N SER A 180 10.56 -2.41 -8.28
CA SER A 180 10.14 -3.82 -8.38
C SER A 180 11.30 -4.79 -8.65
N GLY A 181 12.47 -4.53 -8.08
CA GLY A 181 13.64 -5.39 -8.20
C GLY A 181 14.24 -5.44 -9.60
N ALA A 182 14.16 -4.34 -10.35
CA ALA A 182 14.74 -4.18 -11.67
C ALA A 182 16.22 -4.56 -11.77
N ALA A 183 17.00 -4.41 -10.69
CA ALA A 183 18.38 -4.89 -10.63
C ALA A 183 18.52 -6.37 -11.02
N ALA A 184 17.63 -7.23 -10.55
CA ALA A 184 17.67 -8.64 -10.93
C ALA A 184 17.35 -8.86 -12.42
N VAL A 185 16.53 -7.99 -13.04
CA VAL A 185 16.25 -8.04 -14.48
C VAL A 185 17.46 -7.55 -15.26
N ALA A 186 18.09 -6.46 -14.82
CA ALA A 186 19.30 -5.89 -15.43
C ALA A 186 20.43 -6.93 -15.51
N GLU A 187 20.65 -7.70 -14.45
CA GLU A 187 21.60 -8.82 -14.46
C GLU A 187 21.26 -9.89 -15.51
N GLN A 188 19.97 -10.22 -15.69
CA GLN A 188 19.55 -11.22 -16.70
C GLN A 188 19.80 -10.76 -18.14
N VAL A 189 19.92 -9.45 -18.37
CA VAL A 189 20.06 -8.86 -19.71
C VAL A 189 21.40 -8.15 -19.91
N GLY A 190 22.34 -8.27 -18.97
CA GLY A 190 23.68 -7.68 -19.06
C GLY A 190 23.76 -6.17 -18.87
N LEU A 191 22.76 -5.56 -18.22
CA LEU A 191 22.68 -4.11 -17.97
C LEU A 191 22.95 -3.73 -16.50
N GLY A 192 23.53 -4.63 -15.70
CA GLY A 192 23.84 -4.39 -14.28
C GLY A 192 24.72 -3.15 -14.06
N ASP A 193 25.82 -3.06 -14.82
CA ASP A 193 26.76 -1.93 -14.75
C ASP A 193 26.12 -0.61 -15.18
N GLU A 194 25.23 -0.64 -16.18
CA GLU A 194 24.48 0.55 -16.62
C GLU A 194 23.45 0.99 -15.57
N LEU A 195 22.80 0.05 -14.90
CA LEU A 195 21.88 0.35 -13.82
C LEU A 195 22.59 0.98 -12.61
N ALA A 196 23.86 0.63 -12.38
CA ALA A 196 24.68 1.17 -11.29
C ALA A 196 24.95 2.69 -11.40
N GLU A 197 24.59 3.32 -12.52
CA GLU A 197 24.53 4.79 -12.64
C GLU A 197 23.55 5.45 -11.64
N PHE A 198 22.62 4.68 -11.10
CA PHE A 198 21.61 5.12 -10.15
C PHE A 198 21.78 4.39 -8.83
N ASP A 199 21.81 5.13 -7.73
CA ASP A 199 21.85 4.54 -6.39
C ASP A 199 20.53 3.80 -6.09
N ASP A 200 20.61 2.57 -5.57
CA ASP A 200 19.44 1.96 -4.92
C ASP A 200 19.12 2.76 -3.66
N VAL A 201 17.84 2.99 -3.39
CA VAL A 201 17.35 3.77 -2.25
C VAL A 201 16.72 2.81 -1.25
N PRO A 202 17.51 1.99 -0.52
CA PRO A 202 16.95 1.01 0.40
C PRO A 202 16.18 1.71 1.53
N GLY A 203 15.05 1.13 1.92
CA GLY A 203 14.23 1.64 3.02
C GLY A 203 12.74 1.69 2.69
N HIS A 204 11.99 2.44 3.50
CA HIS A 204 10.54 2.48 3.46
C HIS A 204 9.98 3.03 2.15
N LEU A 205 10.66 3.98 1.50
CA LEU A 205 10.23 4.54 0.21
C LEU A 205 10.25 3.48 -0.91
N ARG A 206 11.35 2.73 -1.03
CA ARG A 206 11.48 1.62 -1.98
C ARG A 206 10.44 0.55 -1.71
N ASP A 207 10.30 0.15 -0.44
CA ASP A 207 9.31 -0.84 -0.05
C ASP A 207 7.89 -0.39 -0.39
N ALA A 208 7.56 0.88 -0.14
CA ALA A 208 6.26 1.47 -0.45
C ALA A 208 5.99 1.54 -1.97
N LEU A 209 7.00 1.86 -2.78
CA LEU A 209 6.86 1.87 -4.23
C LEU A 209 6.67 0.44 -4.77
N TRP A 210 7.49 -0.51 -4.33
CA TRP A 210 7.38 -1.91 -4.72
C TRP A 210 6.04 -2.51 -4.29
N TYR A 211 5.59 -2.19 -3.08
CA TYR A 211 4.25 -2.55 -2.62
C TYR A 211 3.18 -1.93 -3.53
N SER A 212 3.30 -0.66 -3.89
CA SER A 212 2.30 0.02 -4.71
C SER A 212 2.16 -0.63 -6.10
N ASP A 213 3.26 -1.00 -6.75
CA ASP A 213 3.27 -1.72 -8.02
C ASP A 213 2.76 -3.18 -7.87
N MET A 214 3.36 -3.95 -6.95
CA MET A 214 3.05 -5.38 -6.80
C MET A 214 1.62 -5.66 -6.31
N MET A 215 0.96 -4.67 -5.74
CA MET A 215 -0.43 -4.79 -5.31
C MET A 215 -1.44 -4.15 -6.28
N THR A 216 -1.01 -3.88 -7.51
CA THR A 216 -1.81 -3.30 -8.59
C THR A 216 -1.72 -4.15 -9.87
N GLY A 217 -2.87 -4.53 -10.41
CA GLY A 217 -3.00 -5.28 -11.65
C GLY A 217 -2.67 -4.46 -12.92
N PRO A 218 -2.56 -5.11 -14.09
CA PRO A 218 -2.28 -4.42 -15.36
C PRO A 218 -3.43 -3.48 -15.80
N ASP A 219 -4.63 -3.65 -15.27
CA ASP A 219 -5.81 -2.80 -15.47
C ASP A 219 -5.92 -1.67 -14.42
N GLY A 220 -4.91 -1.52 -13.56
CA GLY A 220 -4.91 -0.55 -12.48
C GLY A 220 -5.78 -0.94 -11.28
N GLN A 221 -6.38 -2.13 -11.29
CA GLN A 221 -7.21 -2.59 -10.17
C GLN A 221 -6.35 -3.16 -9.03
N PRO A 222 -6.80 -3.02 -7.78
CA PRO A 222 -6.13 -3.66 -6.66
C PRO A 222 -6.08 -5.19 -6.83
N THR A 223 -4.93 -5.79 -6.50
CA THR A 223 -4.73 -7.25 -6.51
C THR A 223 -3.99 -7.72 -5.26
N THR A 224 -3.73 -9.02 -5.16
CA THR A 224 -2.84 -9.62 -4.14
C THR A 224 -1.45 -9.88 -4.72
N LEU A 225 -0.43 -9.97 -3.87
CA LEU A 225 0.95 -10.23 -4.32
C LEU A 225 1.04 -11.56 -5.07
N ASP A 226 0.45 -12.63 -4.54
CA ASP A 226 0.52 -13.94 -5.17
C ASP A 226 -0.24 -13.97 -6.50
N ALA A 227 -1.40 -13.33 -6.57
CA ALA A 227 -2.13 -13.19 -7.83
C ALA A 227 -1.33 -12.37 -8.86
N ARG A 228 -0.66 -11.28 -8.44
CA ARG A 228 0.20 -10.48 -9.32
C ARG A 228 1.41 -11.28 -9.82
N LEU A 229 2.07 -12.04 -8.95
CA LEU A 229 3.21 -12.87 -9.34
C LEU A 229 2.79 -14.02 -10.28
N ALA A 230 1.62 -14.63 -10.05
CA ALA A 230 1.06 -15.63 -10.95
C ALA A 230 0.70 -15.03 -12.32
N GLU A 231 0.06 -13.85 -12.34
CA GLU A 231 -0.29 -13.12 -13.56
C GLU A 231 0.96 -12.77 -14.38
N ILE A 232 2.01 -12.25 -13.75
CA ILE A 232 3.26 -11.92 -14.46
C ILE A 232 3.84 -13.17 -15.14
N ARG A 233 3.89 -14.31 -14.45
CA ARG A 233 4.38 -15.58 -15.02
C ARG A 233 3.50 -16.15 -16.12
N GLN A 234 2.19 -15.89 -16.07
CA GLN A 234 1.27 -16.35 -17.09
C GLN A 234 1.37 -15.49 -18.35
N ARG A 235 1.49 -14.17 -18.19
CA ARG A 235 1.55 -13.21 -19.30
C ARG A 235 2.91 -13.17 -19.98
N ARG A 236 3.99 -13.31 -19.21
CA ARG A 236 5.38 -13.32 -19.69
C ARG A 236 5.84 -14.77 -19.69
N GLY A 237 6.22 -15.32 -20.85
CA GLY A 237 6.64 -16.73 -20.95
C GLY A 237 7.83 -17.07 -20.03
N LEU A 238 8.12 -18.36 -19.85
CA LEU A 238 9.14 -18.83 -18.90
C LEU A 238 10.55 -18.28 -19.17
N ASP A 239 10.88 -18.03 -20.45
CA ASP A 239 12.20 -17.54 -20.86
C ASP A 239 12.34 -16.01 -20.73
N ASP A 240 11.26 -15.30 -20.41
CA ASP A 240 11.26 -13.84 -20.23
C ASP A 240 12.20 -13.45 -19.08
N PRO A 241 13.13 -12.48 -19.28
CA PRO A 241 14.06 -12.03 -18.24
C PRO A 241 13.36 -11.61 -16.94
N VAL A 242 12.15 -11.04 -17.02
CA VAL A 242 11.37 -10.65 -15.84
C VAL A 242 10.96 -11.90 -15.03
N VAL A 243 10.57 -12.98 -15.70
CA VAL A 243 10.18 -14.24 -15.04
C VAL A 243 11.39 -14.94 -14.42
N ARG A 244 12.54 -14.93 -15.10
CA ARG A 244 13.80 -15.44 -14.52
C ARG A 244 14.24 -14.63 -13.30
N ALA A 245 14.17 -13.29 -13.39
CA ALA A 245 14.47 -12.40 -12.28
C ALA A 245 13.52 -12.62 -11.08
N LEU A 246 12.25 -12.95 -11.31
CA LEU A 246 11.29 -13.29 -10.24
C LEU A 246 11.71 -14.51 -9.41
N ALA A 247 12.41 -15.48 -10.01
CA ALA A 247 12.93 -16.63 -9.27
C ALA A 247 14.04 -16.20 -8.27
N VAL A 248 14.80 -15.15 -8.62
CA VAL A 248 15.89 -14.61 -7.80
C VAL A 248 15.37 -13.63 -6.75
N ASN A 249 14.55 -12.65 -7.15
CA ASN A 249 14.14 -11.53 -6.27
C ASN A 249 12.76 -11.69 -5.61
N GLY A 250 12.03 -12.78 -5.90
CA GLY A 250 10.66 -12.96 -5.40
C GLY A 250 10.55 -12.97 -3.88
N ASN A 251 11.58 -13.47 -3.17
CA ASN A 251 11.64 -13.43 -1.71
C ASN A 251 11.76 -12.01 -1.16
N GLU A 252 12.56 -11.16 -1.81
CA GLU A 252 12.74 -9.78 -1.38
C GLU A 252 11.51 -8.93 -1.70
N ARG A 253 10.84 -9.15 -2.84
CA ARG A 253 9.53 -8.53 -3.12
C ARG A 253 8.50 -8.86 -2.05
N ARG A 254 8.42 -10.14 -1.65
CA ARG A 254 7.57 -10.57 -0.51
C ARG A 254 7.99 -9.89 0.80
N ALA A 255 9.28 -9.76 1.06
CA ALA A 255 9.79 -9.11 2.27
C ALA A 255 9.43 -7.61 2.32
N ALA A 256 9.60 -6.88 1.21
CA ALA A 256 9.20 -5.49 1.06
C ALA A 256 7.70 -5.30 1.33
N VAL A 257 6.85 -6.12 0.70
CA VAL A 257 5.40 -6.10 0.93
C VAL A 257 5.07 -6.35 2.41
N ARG A 258 5.70 -7.34 3.05
CA ARG A 258 5.53 -7.59 4.50
C ARG A 258 6.00 -6.42 5.38
N ARG A 259 7.06 -5.71 5.00
CA ARG A 259 7.54 -4.52 5.73
C ARG A 259 6.49 -3.40 5.69
N VAL A 260 5.91 -3.12 4.52
CA VAL A 260 4.83 -2.14 4.37
C VAL A 260 3.58 -2.56 5.14
N HIS A 261 3.17 -3.83 5.06
CA HIS A 261 2.06 -4.36 5.85
C HIS A 261 2.25 -4.16 7.36
N ARG A 262 3.44 -4.45 7.88
CA ARG A 262 3.76 -4.18 9.30
C ARG A 262 3.68 -2.69 9.65
N LEU A 263 4.14 -1.80 8.77
CA LEU A 263 4.02 -0.35 8.98
C LEU A 263 2.55 0.08 9.03
N LEU A 264 1.71 -0.44 8.13
CA LEU A 264 0.27 -0.19 8.11
C LEU A 264 -0.43 -0.72 9.37
N ALA A 265 -0.05 -1.92 9.85
CA ALA A 265 -0.63 -2.54 11.04
C ALA A 265 -0.20 -1.90 12.36
N ASN A 266 1.03 -1.37 12.43
CA ASN A 266 1.60 -0.79 13.64
C ASN A 266 1.18 0.67 13.88
N ARG A 267 0.41 1.28 12.97
CA ARG A 267 -0.23 2.56 13.25
C ARG A 267 -1.27 2.37 14.35
N ARG A 268 -0.93 2.83 15.56
CA ARG A 268 -1.94 3.11 16.58
C ARG A 268 -2.82 4.25 16.04
N PRO A 269 -4.16 4.16 16.14
CA PRO A 269 -5.00 5.32 15.88
C PRO A 269 -4.48 6.48 16.73
N ARG A 270 -4.34 7.68 16.15
CA ARG A 270 -4.08 8.86 16.97
C ARG A 270 -5.18 8.89 18.03
N PRO A 271 -4.87 9.00 19.33
CA PRO A 271 -5.92 9.24 20.31
C PRO A 271 -6.69 10.46 19.81
N ALA A 272 -8.01 10.30 19.66
CA ALA A 272 -8.87 11.40 19.28
C ALA A 272 -8.47 12.58 20.16
N ARG A 273 -8.10 13.71 19.54
CA ARG A 273 -7.90 14.94 20.30
C ARG A 273 -9.19 15.11 21.07
N ARG A 274 -9.11 14.98 22.41
CA ARG A 274 -10.22 15.34 23.26
C ARG A 274 -10.47 16.79 22.90
N CYS A 275 -11.64 17.08 22.33
CA CYS A 275 -12.12 18.45 22.30
C CYS A 275 -12.21 18.84 23.76
N GLU A 276 -11.17 19.50 24.27
CA GLU A 276 -11.31 20.35 25.43
C GLU A 276 -12.22 21.47 24.95
N LEU A 277 -13.53 21.22 25.08
CA LEU A 277 -14.50 22.28 25.22
C LEU A 277 -14.02 23.04 26.45
N SER A 278 -13.32 24.14 26.19
CA SER A 278 -13.06 25.17 27.18
C SER A 278 -14.41 25.57 27.74
N SER A 279 -14.72 25.10 28.94
CA SER A 279 -15.80 25.62 29.76
C SER A 279 -15.39 27.02 30.22
N SER A 280 -15.57 27.98 29.32
CA SER A 280 -15.44 29.40 29.58
C SER A 280 -16.61 30.14 28.95
N GLY A 281 -17.63 30.39 29.78
CA GLY A 281 -18.48 31.58 29.72
C GLY A 281 -19.84 31.46 29.03
N CYS A 282 -20.84 32.10 29.67
CA CYS A 282 -22.26 32.31 29.30
C CYS A 282 -23.18 31.08 29.47
N ASP A 283 -24.23 31.07 30.29
CA ASP A 283 -24.96 32.13 30.99
C ASP A 283 -25.65 31.55 32.23
N THR A 284 -25.47 32.22 33.37
CA THR A 284 -26.25 31.97 34.59
C THR A 284 -27.63 32.63 34.45
N TRP A 285 -28.68 31.81 34.39
CA TRP A 285 -30.04 32.26 34.71
C TRP A 285 -30.13 32.46 36.23
N GLN A 286 -30.07 33.71 36.68
CA GLN A 286 -30.37 34.09 38.06
C GLN A 286 -31.89 34.24 38.23
N LEU A 287 -32.46 33.34 39.01
CA LEU A 287 -33.77 33.51 39.64
C LEU A 287 -33.66 34.62 40.71
N HIS A 288 -34.68 35.48 40.74
CA HIS A 288 -34.90 36.50 41.76
C HIS A 288 -34.91 35.89 43.17
N ASP A 289 -34.31 36.58 44.14
CA ASP A 289 -35.04 37.04 45.33
C ASP A 289 -34.24 38.02 46.22
N HIS A 290 -34.97 39.04 46.68
CA HIS A 290 -34.82 39.84 47.90
C HIS A 290 -33.61 40.76 48.16
N ASP A 291 -33.80 42.02 47.75
CA ASP A 291 -33.90 43.22 48.60
C ASP A 291 -33.42 43.11 50.08
N VAL A 292 -32.25 43.72 50.41
CA VAL A 292 -32.00 44.44 51.67
C VAL A 292 -30.94 45.54 51.45
N SER A 293 -31.43 46.77 51.31
CA SER A 293 -30.97 48.03 51.93
C SER A 293 -29.50 48.15 52.42
N ARG A 294 -28.74 49.10 51.85
CA ARG A 294 -28.06 50.19 52.60
C ARG A 294 -27.38 51.18 51.65
N LEU A 295 -28.00 52.36 51.55
CA LEU A 295 -27.39 53.61 51.14
C LEU A 295 -26.63 54.17 52.34
N ASP A 296 -25.35 54.46 52.18
CA ASP A 296 -24.66 55.48 52.97
C ASP A 296 -23.88 56.33 51.95
N HIS A 297 -24.22 57.61 51.85
CA HIS A 297 -23.33 58.77 51.83
C HIS A 297 -24.11 60.01 51.36
N ALA A 298 -24.42 60.89 52.31
CA ALA A 298 -24.67 62.32 52.06
C ALA A 298 -23.98 63.14 53.17
N ASP A 299 -23.07 64.00 52.71
CA ASP A 299 -22.65 65.29 53.27
C ASP A 299 -22.36 65.45 54.77
N ARG A 300 -21.07 65.55 55.12
CA ARG A 300 -20.37 66.78 55.54
C ARG A 300 -18.92 66.51 55.95
#